data_AF-A0A6N6WN76-F1
#
_entry.id   AF-A0A6N6WN76-F1
#
_cell.length_a   1.000
_cell.length_b   1.000
_cell.length_c   1.000
_cell.angle_alpha   90.00
_cell.angle_beta   90.00
_cell.angle_gamma   90.00
#
_symmetry.space_group_name_H-M   'P 1'
#
loop_
_entity.id
_entity.type
_entity.pdbx_description
1 polymer ?
#
loop_
_entity_poly.entity_id
_entity_poly.type
_entity_poly.pdbx_seq_one_letter_code
_entity_poly.pdbx_strand_id
1 'polypeptide(L)'
;APMLFSQVAMGKLVATFALKYPEVQLEVTTEDRGVDMIEEGYDLVIRVNPDPDESLIGRVFLRDRLVVVATPELERPSGKAVVPAVLRGAGTGSAAWDVTGPDGTSRIAIRPVAHLSSLIMVRDTVRLGVGA
;
A
#
# COMPACT_ATOMS: atom_id res chain seq x y z
N ALA A 1 -1.69 2.68 -0.75
CA ALA A 1 -1.11 1.91 -1.88
C ALA A 1 -2.18 1.62 -2.96
N PRO A 2 -2.04 2.13 -4.19
CA PRO A 2 -3.14 2.11 -5.17
C PRO A 2 -3.47 0.71 -5.69
N MET A 3 -2.45 -0.12 -5.97
CA MET A 3 -2.64 -1.52 -6.37
C MET A 3 -3.42 -2.35 -5.33
N LEU A 4 -3.02 -2.27 -4.05
CA LEU A 4 -3.73 -2.98 -2.98
C LEU A 4 -5.18 -2.50 -2.88
N PHE A 5 -5.42 -1.19 -2.97
CA PHE A 5 -6.77 -0.62 -2.97
C PHE A 5 -7.61 -1.20 -4.11
N SER A 6 -7.05 -1.27 -5.33
CA SER A 6 -7.72 -1.87 -6.47
C SER A 6 -8.13 -3.32 -6.18
N GLN A 7 -7.18 -4.14 -5.71
CA GLN A 7 -7.38 -5.56 -5.42
C GLN A 7 -8.43 -5.83 -4.34
N VAL A 8 -8.58 -4.96 -3.32
CA VAL A 8 -9.46 -5.22 -2.16
C VAL A 8 -10.80 -4.47 -2.22
N ALA A 9 -10.87 -3.35 -2.93
CA ALA A 9 -12.03 -2.46 -2.91
C ALA A 9 -12.69 -2.27 -4.28
N MET A 10 -11.94 -2.26 -5.38
CA MET A 10 -12.47 -1.80 -6.68
C MET A 10 -13.61 -2.68 -7.19
N GLY A 11 -13.50 -4.00 -7.07
CA GLY A 11 -14.57 -4.91 -7.51
C GLY A 11 -15.92 -4.61 -6.84
N LYS A 12 -15.92 -4.27 -5.55
CA LYS A 12 -17.15 -3.89 -4.83
C LYS A 12 -17.68 -2.53 -5.26
N LEU A 13 -16.77 -1.57 -5.49
CA LEU A 13 -17.14 -0.22 -5.94
C LEU A 13 -17.76 -0.25 -7.34
N VAL A 14 -17.12 -0.95 -8.28
CA VAL A 14 -17.61 -1.16 -9.65
C VAL A 14 -18.97 -1.83 -9.64
N ALA A 15 -19.13 -2.93 -8.89
CA ALA A 15 -20.42 -3.62 -8.79
C ALA A 15 -21.52 -2.71 -8.24
N THR A 16 -21.24 -1.96 -7.17
CA THR A 16 -22.22 -1.06 -6.56
C THR A 16 -22.60 0.09 -7.50
N PHE A 17 -21.62 0.63 -8.24
CA PHE A 17 -21.85 1.72 -9.19
C PHE A 17 -22.67 1.23 -10.40
N ALA A 18 -22.27 0.11 -11.01
CA ALA A 18 -22.95 -0.45 -12.17
C ALA A 18 -24.40 -0.86 -11.86
N LEU A 19 -24.66 -1.38 -10.66
CA LEU A 19 -26.04 -1.67 -10.21
C LEU A 19 -26.88 -0.41 -10.02
N LYS A 20 -26.27 0.72 -9.67
CA LYS A 20 -26.96 1.98 -9.45
C LYS A 20 -27.17 2.78 -10.74
N TYR A 21 -26.27 2.64 -11.71
CA TYR A 21 -26.25 3.37 -12.98
C TYR A 21 -26.05 2.37 -14.13
N PRO A 22 -27.08 1.58 -14.47
CA PRO A 22 -26.97 0.48 -15.45
C PRO A 22 -26.68 0.95 -16.88
N GLU A 23 -26.89 2.22 -17.19
CA GLU A 23 -26.57 2.86 -18.47
C GLU A 23 -25.07 3.16 -18.64
N VAL A 24 -24.28 3.12 -17.56
CA VAL A 24 -22.85 3.43 -17.59
C VAL A 24 -22.03 2.15 -17.70
N GLN A 25 -21.22 2.06 -18.75
CA GLN A 25 -20.20 1.03 -18.87
C GLN A 25 -18.89 1.51 -18.22
N LEU A 26 -18.33 0.70 -17.32
CA LEU A 26 -17.07 1.00 -16.64
C LEU A 26 -15.94 0.15 -17.21
N GLU A 27 -14.85 0.79 -17.60
CA GLU A 27 -13.56 0.14 -17.84
C GLU A 27 -12.59 0.57 -16.73
N VAL A 28 -11.96 -0.40 -16.06
CA VAL A 28 -11.07 -0.14 -14.93
C VAL A 28 -9.79 -0.93 -15.08
N THR A 29 -8.68 -0.22 -15.23
CA THR A 29 -7.32 -0.77 -15.27
C THR A 29 -6.59 -0.45 -13.96
N THR A 30 -5.44 -1.09 -13.73
CA THR A 30 -4.60 -0.78 -12.58
C THR A 30 -3.13 -0.88 -12.98
N GLU A 31 -2.44 0.24 -12.87
CA GLU A 31 -1.04 0.38 -13.27
C GLU A 31 -0.19 0.77 -12.05
N ASP A 32 1.05 0.27 -12.00
CA ASP A 32 2.03 0.68 -10.97
C ASP A 32 2.79 1.97 -11.36
N ARG A 33 2.60 2.47 -12.58
CA ARG A 33 3.19 3.72 -13.09
C ARG A 33 2.20 4.89 -13.01
N GLY A 34 2.74 6.11 -13.14
CA GLY A 34 1.93 7.26 -13.53
C GLY A 34 1.39 7.07 -14.96
N VAL A 35 0.17 7.55 -15.18
CA VAL A 35 -0.49 7.61 -16.50
C VAL A 35 -0.68 9.06 -16.92
N ASP A 36 -0.66 9.34 -18.21
CA ASP A 36 -1.17 10.61 -18.72
C ASP A 36 -2.68 10.48 -18.87
N MET A 37 -3.45 11.26 -18.10
CA MET A 37 -4.91 11.15 -18.14
C MET A 37 -5.50 11.60 -19.48
N ILE A 38 -4.89 12.59 -20.12
CA ILE A 38 -5.42 13.22 -21.32
C ILE A 38 -5.04 12.39 -22.53
N GLU A 39 -3.75 12.07 -22.68
CA GLU A 39 -3.25 11.30 -23.82
C GLU A 39 -3.75 9.85 -23.79
N GLU A 40 -3.87 9.24 -22.62
CA GLU A 40 -4.34 7.85 -22.48
C GLU A 40 -5.87 7.74 -22.32
N GLY A 41 -6.61 8.87 -22.31
CA GLY A 41 -8.08 8.88 -22.34
C GLY A 41 -8.76 8.43 -21.04
N TYR A 42 -8.17 8.73 -19.87
CA TYR A 42 -8.76 8.42 -18.57
C TYR A 42 -9.66 9.56 -18.08
N ASP A 43 -10.92 9.23 -17.77
CA ASP A 43 -11.85 10.17 -17.13
C ASP A 43 -11.55 10.40 -15.64
N LEU A 44 -11.01 9.37 -14.96
CA LEU A 44 -10.73 9.40 -13.53
C LEU A 44 -9.54 8.50 -13.19
N VAL A 45 -8.65 9.01 -12.34
CA VAL A 45 -7.54 8.23 -11.76
C VAL A 45 -7.55 8.32 -10.24
N ILE A 46 -7.21 7.20 -9.60
CA ILE A 46 -6.98 7.13 -8.15
C ILE A 46 -5.49 6.99 -7.92
N ARG A 47 -4.88 8.01 -7.28
CA ARG A 47 -3.44 8.05 -6.99
C ARG A 47 -3.20 8.22 -5.50
N VAL A 48 -2.04 7.75 -5.04
CA VAL A 48 -1.57 7.99 -3.67
C VAL A 48 -0.57 9.14 -3.72
N ASN A 49 -0.88 10.22 -3.01
CA ASN A 49 -0.03 11.42 -2.89
C ASN A 49 0.59 11.85 -4.24
N PRO A 50 -0.20 12.12 -5.29
CA PRO A 50 0.34 12.59 -6.55
C PRO A 50 0.98 13.98 -6.37
N ASP A 51 1.96 14.30 -7.20
CA ASP A 51 2.46 15.67 -7.30
C ASP A 51 1.34 16.62 -7.76
N PRO A 52 1.36 17.89 -7.33
CA PRO A 52 0.42 18.88 -7.84
C PRO A 52 0.51 18.99 -9.36
N ASP A 53 -0.64 18.98 -10.03
CA ASP A 53 -0.76 19.15 -11.47
C ASP A 53 -1.79 20.25 -11.73
N GLU A 54 -1.36 21.35 -12.36
CA GLU A 54 -2.22 22.50 -12.63
C GLU A 54 -3.33 22.21 -13.65
N SER A 55 -3.21 21.13 -14.43
CA SER A 55 -4.20 20.69 -15.40
C SER A 55 -5.31 19.81 -14.81
N LEU A 56 -5.14 19.34 -13.56
CA LEU A 56 -6.02 18.38 -12.93
C LEU A 56 -6.64 18.92 -11.64
N ILE A 57 -7.89 18.53 -11.38
CA ILE A 57 -8.54 18.77 -10.09
C ILE A 57 -8.53 17.48 -9.28
N GLY A 58 -7.95 17.54 -8.08
CA GLY A 58 -7.87 16.42 -7.16
C GLY A 58 -8.79 16.59 -5.94
N ARG A 59 -9.33 15.47 -5.43
CA ARG A 59 -10.02 15.43 -4.14
C ARG A 59 -9.51 14.27 -3.29
N VAL A 60 -9.12 14.57 -2.06
CA VAL A 60 -8.82 13.53 -1.07
C VAL A 60 -10.11 12.84 -0.67
N PHE A 61 -10.21 11.53 -0.92
CA PHE A 61 -11.36 10.71 -0.52
C PHE A 61 -11.00 9.63 0.51
N LEU A 62 -9.71 9.31 0.67
CA LEU A 62 -9.21 8.32 1.61
C LEU A 62 -7.86 8.76 2.17
N ARG A 63 -7.61 8.45 3.44
CA ARG A 63 -6.28 8.50 4.07
C ARG A 63 -6.01 7.13 4.69
N ASP A 64 -4.86 6.54 4.38
CA ASP A 64 -4.36 5.33 5.02
C ASP A 64 -3.11 5.63 5.87
N ARG A 65 -2.67 4.63 6.63
CA ARG A 65 -1.42 4.67 7.38
C ARG A 65 -0.65 3.38 7.13
N LEU A 66 0.66 3.50 6.94
CA LEU A 66 1.56 2.35 6.94
C LEU A 66 1.93 2.04 8.39
N VAL A 67 1.79 0.79 8.80
CA VAL A 67 2.08 0.32 10.15
C VAL A 67 2.92 -0.94 10.09
N VAL A 68 3.81 -1.11 11.07
CA VAL A 68 4.54 -2.37 11.28
C VAL A 68 3.62 -3.32 12.05
N VAL A 69 3.47 -4.55 11.55
CA VAL A 69 2.60 -5.57 12.13
C VAL A 69 3.32 -6.90 12.13
N ALA A 70 3.04 -7.75 13.10
CA ALA A 70 3.53 -9.11 13.14
C ALA A 70 2.46 -10.02 13.73
N THR A 71 2.71 -11.32 13.75
CA THR A 71 1.86 -12.24 14.51
C THR A 71 2.06 -12.03 16.03
N PRO A 72 1.10 -12.45 16.86
CA PRO A 72 1.22 -12.31 18.32
C PRO A 72 2.44 -13.01 18.93
N GLU A 73 2.98 -14.03 18.25
CA GLU A 73 4.14 -14.80 18.69
C GLU A 73 5.47 -14.03 18.50
N LEU A 74 5.49 -13.00 17.64
CA LEU A 74 6.67 -12.14 17.50
C LEU A 74 6.61 -11.01 18.53
N GLU A 75 7.47 -11.10 19.54
CA GLU A 75 7.54 -10.08 20.59
C GLU A 75 7.88 -8.70 20.01
N ARG A 76 7.27 -7.67 20.59
CA ARG A 76 7.55 -6.29 20.23
C ARG A 76 9.02 -5.98 20.55
N PRO A 77 9.82 -5.53 19.56
CA PRO A 77 11.25 -5.30 19.78
C PRO A 77 11.48 -4.26 20.86
N SER A 78 12.42 -4.55 21.76
CA SER A 78 12.93 -3.60 22.74
C SER A 78 14.44 -3.39 22.55
N GLY A 79 14.92 -2.18 22.81
CA GLY A 79 16.33 -1.84 22.67
C GLY A 79 16.87 -2.02 21.24
N LYS A 80 17.93 -2.82 21.09
CA LYS A 80 18.63 -3.08 19.81
C LYS A 80 18.26 -4.43 19.17
N ALA A 81 17.14 -5.03 19.57
CA ALA A 81 16.68 -6.29 18.99
C ALA A 81 16.46 -6.13 17.48
N VAL A 82 16.97 -7.10 16.70
CA VAL A 82 16.83 -7.12 15.24
C VAL A 82 15.62 -7.98 14.88
N VAL A 83 14.68 -7.38 14.16
CA VAL A 83 13.41 -8.02 13.79
C VAL A 83 13.51 -8.67 12.40
N PRO A 84 13.09 -9.94 12.22
CA PRO A 84 12.93 -10.50 10.88
C PRO A 84 11.86 -9.72 10.11
N ALA A 85 12.18 -9.25 8.90
CA ALA A 85 11.32 -8.33 8.16
C ALA A 85 10.95 -8.82 6.75
N VAL A 86 9.67 -8.78 6.42
CA VAL A 86 9.12 -9.05 5.10
C VAL A 86 8.92 -7.72 4.37
N LEU A 87 9.69 -7.48 3.31
CA LEU A 87 9.74 -6.21 2.62
C LEU A 87 8.94 -6.23 1.32
N ARG A 88 8.33 -5.09 0.98
CA ARG A 88 7.75 -4.87 -0.36
C ARG A 88 8.80 -4.24 -1.29
N GLY A 89 8.87 -4.74 -2.51
CA GLY A 89 9.69 -4.20 -3.59
C GLY A 89 11.10 -4.78 -3.64
N ALA A 90 11.79 -4.51 -4.76
CA ALA A 90 13.20 -4.82 -4.92
C ALA A 90 14.00 -3.78 -4.11
N GLY A 91 14.58 -4.19 -2.98
CA GLY A 91 15.36 -3.30 -2.14
C GLY A 91 16.60 -4.01 -1.63
N THR A 92 17.77 -3.47 -1.95
CA THR A 92 18.98 -3.71 -1.18
C THR A 92 19.05 -2.63 -0.10
N GLY A 93 19.13 -3.02 1.19
CA GLY A 93 19.78 -2.16 2.19
C GLY A 93 18.95 -1.35 3.19
N SER A 94 17.66 -1.61 3.43
CA SER A 94 17.04 -1.07 4.65
C SER A 94 17.43 -1.94 5.85
N ALA A 95 18.34 -1.43 6.69
CA ALA A 95 18.74 -2.07 7.94
C ALA A 95 17.82 -1.72 9.12
N ALA A 96 16.92 -0.75 8.94
CA ALA A 96 15.99 -0.33 9.98
C ALA A 96 14.76 0.38 9.41
N TRP A 97 13.65 0.32 10.15
CA TRP A 97 12.47 1.15 9.94
C TRP A 97 12.41 2.28 10.97
N ASP A 98 12.12 3.49 10.50
CA ASP A 98 11.75 4.62 11.37
C ASP A 98 10.23 4.64 11.54
N VAL A 99 9.76 4.51 12.78
CA VAL A 99 8.35 4.38 13.13
C VAL A 99 7.96 5.49 14.07
N THR A 100 6.99 6.31 13.65
CA THR A 100 6.40 7.35 14.49
C THR A 100 5.24 6.79 15.30
N GLY A 101 5.34 6.87 16.61
CA GLY A 101 4.31 6.49 17.57
C GLY A 101 3.87 7.67 18.46
N PRO A 102 2.98 7.42 19.43
CA PRO A 102 2.52 8.45 20.37
C PRO A 102 3.66 9.10 21.17
N ASP A 103 4.70 8.33 21.48
CA ASP A 103 5.86 8.76 22.28
C ASP A 103 7.00 9.37 21.43
N GLY A 104 6.76 9.59 20.14
CA GLY A 104 7.73 10.11 19.18
C GLY A 104 8.24 9.08 18.17
N THR A 105 9.35 9.39 17.51
CA THR A 105 9.96 8.53 16.50
C THR A 105 10.90 7.52 17.15
N SER A 106 10.72 6.24 16.80
CA SER A 106 11.56 5.13 17.21
C SER A 106 12.16 4.44 15.99
N ARG A 107 13.32 3.81 16.15
CA ARG A 107 13.99 3.05 15.09
C ARG A 107 13.97 1.56 15.43
N ILE A 108 13.46 0.74 14.52
CA ILE A 108 13.45 -0.72 14.63
C ILE A 108 14.51 -1.29 13.70
N ALA A 109 15.54 -1.93 14.26
CA ALA A 109 16.53 -2.65 13.45
C ALA A 109 15.89 -3.89 12.82
N ILE A 110 16.15 -4.13 11.53
CA ILE A 110 15.56 -5.24 10.79
C ILE A 110 16.61 -6.10 10.10
N ARG A 111 16.28 -7.38 9.95
CA ARG A 111 16.96 -8.33 9.06
C ARG A 111 15.96 -8.79 8.00
N PRO A 112 16.10 -8.36 6.74
CA PRO A 112 15.22 -8.81 5.67
C PRO A 112 15.21 -10.34 5.56
N VAL A 113 14.02 -10.94 5.47
CA VAL A 113 13.82 -12.39 5.25
C VAL A 113 13.13 -12.70 3.92
N ALA A 114 12.38 -11.74 3.37
CA ALA A 114 11.75 -11.85 2.06
C ALA A 114 11.55 -10.47 1.42
N HIS A 115 11.60 -10.43 0.09
CA HIS A 115 11.24 -9.28 -0.74
C HIS A 115 10.12 -9.69 -1.69
N LEU A 116 8.98 -9.00 -1.60
CA LEU A 116 7.75 -9.38 -2.31
C LEU A 116 7.21 -8.21 -3.11
N SER A 117 6.61 -8.46 -4.26
CA SER A 117 6.12 -7.39 -5.14
C SER A 117 4.80 -6.76 -4.66
N SER A 118 3.99 -7.50 -3.89
CA SER A 118 2.65 -7.07 -3.46
C SER A 118 2.45 -7.13 -1.95
N LEU A 119 1.64 -6.19 -1.43
CA LEU A 119 1.22 -6.17 -0.02
C LEU A 119 0.34 -7.37 0.36
N ILE A 120 -0.36 -8.01 -0.59
CA ILE A 120 -1.11 -9.24 -0.31
C ILE A 120 -0.14 -10.38 0.05
N MET A 121 0.95 -10.51 -0.72
CA MET A 121 1.99 -11.50 -0.43
C MET A 121 2.68 -11.20 0.90
N VAL A 122 3.04 -9.94 1.16
CA VAL A 122 3.58 -9.51 2.47
C VAL A 122 2.65 -9.91 3.60
N ARG A 123 1.36 -9.59 3.50
CA ARG A 123 0.36 -9.94 4.50
C ARG A 123 0.30 -11.44 4.77
N ASP A 124 0.26 -12.25 3.72
CA ASP A 124 0.12 -13.69 3.85
C ASP A 124 1.39 -14.32 4.45
N THR A 125 2.57 -13.85 4.06
CA THR A 125 3.85 -14.27 4.65
C THR A 125 3.99 -13.85 6.12
N VAL A 126 3.63 -12.60 6.46
CA VAL A 126 3.61 -12.12 7.85
C VAL A 126 2.64 -12.93 8.70
N ARG A 127 1.44 -13.25 8.19
CA ARG A 127 0.46 -14.10 8.90
C ARG A 127 0.93 -15.51 9.20
N LEU A 128 1.93 -16.01 8.49
CA LEU A 128 2.56 -17.30 8.74
C LEU A 128 3.74 -17.22 9.73
N GLY A 129 3.98 -16.05 10.34
CA GLY A 129 4.99 -15.88 11.39
C GLY A 129 6.43 -15.71 10.88
N VAL A 130 6.62 -15.46 9.58
CA VAL A 130 7.95 -15.35 8.96
C VAL A 130 8.69 -14.09 9.43
N GLY A 131 7.96 -13.05 9.84
CA GLY A 131 8.51 -11.80 10.35
C GLY A 131 7.44 -10.72 10.51
N ALA A 132 7.91 -9.49 10.71
CA ALA A 132 7.10 -8.28 10.66
C ALA A 132 7.02 -7.69 9.25
#